data_AF-A0A838W4Y2-F1
#
_entry.id   AF-A0A838W4Y2-F1
#
_cell.length_a   1.000
_cell.length_b   1.000
_cell.length_c   1.000
_cell.angle_alpha   90.00
_cell.angle_beta   90.00
_cell.angle_gamma   90.00
#
_symmetry.space_group_name_H-M   'P 1'
#
loop_
_entity.id
_entity.type
_entity.pdbx_description
1 polymer ?
#
loop_
_entity_poly.entity_id
_entity_poly.type
_entity_poly.pdbx_seq_one_letter_code
_entity_poly.pdbx_strand_id
1 'polypeptide(L)'
;RYGKNTEELRAKKAFRESLAVVILFLLLSFITALVLFYLEQKSFMDSLFESVSALTTTGLSSGVTSMDMDVVSKVFLIVNMILGRFEIIAVIYIFIENRKIPARGSEYIKHLHIHNNKHQDNTKR
;
A
#
# COMPACT_ATOMS: atom_id res chain seq x y z
N ARG A 1 -24.63 -3.19 -18.65
CA ARG A 1 -23.41 -3.16 -19.49
C ARG A 1 -22.40 -2.09 -19.04
N TYR A 2 -22.85 -0.94 -18.52
CA TYR A 2 -21.96 0.14 -18.05
C TYR A 2 -21.08 -0.21 -16.83
N GLY A 3 -21.61 -0.93 -15.83
CA GLY A 3 -20.82 -1.29 -14.63
C GLY A 3 -19.75 -2.37 -14.83
N LYS A 4 -19.90 -3.24 -15.85
CA LYS A 4 -18.96 -4.36 -16.08
C LYS A 4 -17.58 -3.85 -16.57
N ASN A 5 -17.59 -2.77 -17.34
CA ASN A 5 -16.36 -2.13 -17.83
C ASN A 5 -15.62 -1.38 -16.71
N THR A 6 -16.33 -0.82 -15.71
CA THR A 6 -15.69 -0.10 -14.61
C THR A 6 -14.96 -1.04 -13.65
N GLU A 7 -15.54 -2.22 -13.36
CA GLU A 7 -14.91 -3.26 -12.53
C GLU A 7 -13.63 -3.81 -13.17
N GLU A 8 -13.65 -4.09 -14.49
CA GLU A 8 -12.47 -4.56 -15.22
C GLU A 8 -11.33 -3.52 -15.24
N LEU A 9 -11.69 -2.24 -15.41
CA LEU A 9 -10.74 -1.13 -15.40
C LEU A 9 -10.09 -0.94 -14.02
N ARG A 10 -10.86 -1.13 -12.94
CA ARG A 10 -10.34 -1.10 -11.57
C ARG A 10 -9.38 -2.27 -11.29
N ALA A 11 -9.73 -3.48 -11.70
CA ALA A 11 -8.87 -4.65 -11.54
C ALA A 11 -7.52 -4.47 -12.28
N LYS A 12 -7.56 -3.97 -13.52
CA LYS A 12 -6.33 -3.65 -14.29
C LYS A 12 -5.48 -2.57 -13.63
N LYS A 13 -6.11 -1.55 -13.02
CA LYS A 13 -5.39 -0.48 -12.29
C LYS A 13 -4.71 -1.03 -11.04
N ALA A 14 -5.44 -1.77 -10.21
CA ALA A 14 -4.90 -2.38 -8.99
C ALA A 14 -3.74 -3.35 -9.30
N PHE A 15 -3.87 -4.16 -10.35
CA PHE A 15 -2.80 -5.07 -10.79
C PHE A 15 -1.53 -4.33 -11.24
N ARG A 16 -1.69 -3.25 -12.00
CA ARG A 16 -0.54 -2.43 -12.44
C ARG A 16 0.14 -1.73 -11.25
N GLU A 17 -0.64 -1.24 -10.30
CA GLU A 17 -0.13 -0.60 -9.08
C GLU A 17 0.63 -1.61 -8.21
N SER A 18 0.08 -2.81 -7.99
CA SER A 18 0.77 -3.85 -7.22
C SER A 18 2.06 -4.32 -7.89
N LEU A 19 2.05 -4.49 -9.22
CA LEU A 19 3.28 -4.81 -9.97
C LEU A 19 4.33 -3.71 -9.84
N ALA A 20 3.94 -2.44 -9.90
CA ALA A 20 4.87 -1.32 -9.72
C ALA A 20 5.53 -1.34 -8.33
N VAL A 21 4.76 -1.66 -7.28
CA VAL A 21 5.29 -1.81 -5.92
C VAL A 21 6.30 -2.96 -5.83
N VAL A 22 5.97 -4.12 -6.40
CA VAL A 22 6.88 -5.29 -6.39
C VAL A 22 8.19 -4.97 -7.11
N ILE A 23 8.13 -4.33 -8.28
CA ILE A 23 9.32 -3.94 -9.03
C ILE A 23 10.15 -2.92 -8.25
N LEU A 24 9.50 -1.94 -7.61
CA LEU A 24 10.18 -0.96 -6.77
C LEU A 24 10.92 -1.62 -5.60
N PHE A 25 10.30 -2.62 -4.96
CA PHE A 25 10.93 -3.39 -3.87
C PHE A 25 12.19 -4.13 -4.34
N LEU A 26 12.10 -4.80 -5.49
CA LEU A 26 13.25 -5.51 -6.06
C LEU A 26 14.38 -4.53 -6.40
N LEU A 27 14.06 -3.38 -7.00
CA LEU A 27 15.06 -2.37 -7.37
C LEU A 27 15.74 -1.75 -6.15
N LEU A 28 14.96 -1.32 -5.15
CA LEU A 28 15.50 -0.74 -3.90
C LEU A 28 16.39 -1.74 -3.17
N SER A 29 15.95 -2.99 -3.08
CA SER A 29 16.71 -4.04 -2.46
C SER A 29 18.02 -4.32 -3.22
N PHE A 30 17.96 -4.37 -4.55
CA PHE A 30 19.14 -4.61 -5.38
C PHE A 30 20.15 -3.46 -5.32
N ILE A 31 19.70 -2.21 -5.38
CA ILE A 31 20.57 -1.02 -5.25
C ILE A 31 21.29 -1.05 -3.89
N THR A 32 20.55 -1.29 -2.82
CA THR A 32 21.14 -1.32 -1.48
C THR A 32 22.10 -2.50 -1.32
N ALA A 33 21.79 -3.66 -1.90
CA ALA A 33 22.67 -4.82 -1.90
C ALA A 33 24.00 -4.53 -2.61
N LEU A 34 23.97 -3.78 -3.73
CA LEU A 34 25.19 -3.36 -4.44
C LEU A 34 26.02 -2.37 -3.62
N VAL A 35 25.38 -1.42 -2.93
CA VAL A 35 26.06 -0.47 -2.03
C VAL A 35 26.76 -1.22 -0.90
N LEU A 36 26.06 -2.14 -0.23
CA LEU A 36 26.63 -2.96 0.85
C LEU A 36 27.75 -3.86 0.33
N PHE A 37 27.57 -4.49 -0.83
CA PHE A 37 28.60 -5.33 -1.44
C PHE A 37 29.90 -4.55 -1.71
N TYR A 38 29.78 -3.33 -2.24
CA TYR A 38 30.94 -2.51 -2.60
C TYR A 38 31.62 -1.87 -1.37
N LEU A 39 30.85 -1.35 -0.41
CA LEU A 39 31.39 -0.62 0.74
C LEU A 39 31.86 -1.55 1.85
N GLU A 40 31.13 -2.63 2.13
CA GLU A 40 31.42 -3.52 3.26
C GLU A 40 32.29 -4.73 2.87
N GLN A 41 32.58 -4.89 1.57
CA GLN A 41 33.39 -6.00 1.01
C GLN A 41 32.89 -7.39 1.46
N LYS A 42 31.58 -7.52 1.69
CA LYS A 42 30.92 -8.78 2.06
C LYS A 42 30.46 -9.53 0.82
N SER A 43 30.00 -10.77 0.99
CA SER A 43 29.36 -11.51 -0.10
C SER A 43 28.13 -10.77 -0.62
N PHE A 44 27.91 -10.82 -1.94
CA PHE A 44 26.72 -10.25 -2.56
C PHE A 44 25.44 -10.87 -2.00
N MET A 45 25.44 -12.19 -1.75
CA MET A 45 24.28 -12.90 -1.19
C MET A 45 23.94 -12.42 0.21
N ASP A 46 24.95 -12.18 1.06
CA ASP A 46 24.75 -11.69 2.41
C ASP A 46 24.24 -10.24 2.41
N SER A 47 24.77 -9.42 1.50
CA SER A 47 24.36 -8.03 1.31
C SER A 47 22.93 -7.92 0.77
N LEU A 48 22.54 -8.81 -0.13
CA LEU A 48 21.17 -8.90 -0.64
C LEU A 48 20.21 -9.35 0.46
N PHE A 49 20.60 -10.35 1.26
CA PHE A 49 19.80 -10.80 2.40
C PHE A 49 19.59 -9.66 3.40
N GLU A 50 20.65 -8.93 3.75
CA GLU A 50 20.58 -7.80 4.68
C GLU A 50 19.67 -6.69 4.13
N SER A 51 19.82 -6.36 2.84
CA SER A 51 19.01 -5.37 2.15
C SER A 51 17.52 -5.73 2.11
N VAL A 52 17.18 -6.97 1.72
CA VAL A 52 15.80 -7.47 1.74
C VAL A 52 15.25 -7.48 3.17
N SER A 53 16.05 -7.87 4.15
CA SER A 53 15.63 -7.94 5.54
C SER A 53 15.33 -6.57 6.13
N ALA A 54 16.16 -5.57 5.82
CA ALA A 54 15.91 -4.18 6.20
C ALA A 54 14.67 -3.62 5.51
N LEU A 55 14.52 -3.86 4.20
CA LEU A 55 13.39 -3.37 3.40
C LEU A 55 12.06 -4.02 3.80
N THR A 56 12.05 -5.28 4.21
CA THR A 56 10.83 -5.97 4.70
C THR A 56 10.63 -5.78 6.21
N THR A 57 11.53 -5.08 6.88
CA THR A 57 11.55 -4.88 8.34
C THR A 57 11.55 -6.16 9.16
N THR A 58 12.09 -7.26 8.62
CA THR A 58 12.32 -8.50 9.38
C THR A 58 13.39 -8.32 10.44
N GLY A 59 14.38 -7.45 10.20
CA GLY A 59 15.42 -7.12 11.18
C GLY A 59 16.42 -8.24 11.46
N LEU A 60 16.47 -9.26 10.59
CA LEU A 60 17.49 -10.29 10.61
C LEU A 60 18.76 -9.79 9.94
N SER A 61 19.92 -10.11 10.52
CA SER A 61 21.22 -9.77 9.93
C SER A 61 22.01 -11.04 9.62
N SER A 62 22.67 -11.06 8.46
CA SER A 62 23.60 -12.11 8.04
C SER A 62 25.04 -11.86 8.55
N GLY A 63 25.26 -10.82 9.35
CA GLY A 63 26.60 -10.41 9.81
C GLY A 63 27.27 -9.35 8.91
N VAL A 64 26.47 -8.70 8.06
CA VAL A 64 26.90 -7.50 7.30
C VAL A 64 26.77 -6.26 8.17
N THR A 65 25.68 -6.13 8.93
CA THR A 65 25.45 -5.00 9.83
C THR A 65 26.41 -5.02 11.01
N SER A 66 27.39 -4.11 11.01
CA SER A 66 28.42 -3.97 12.06
C SER A 66 28.47 -2.53 12.60
N MET A 67 29.01 -2.30 13.81
CA MET A 67 29.13 -0.93 14.35
C MET A 67 30.08 -0.06 13.53
N ASP A 68 31.12 -0.67 12.96
CA ASP A 68 32.16 -0.01 12.16
C ASP A 68 31.77 0.16 10.67
N MET A 69 30.51 -0.10 10.32
CA MET A 69 29.99 0.00 8.96
C MET A 69 30.03 1.44 8.44
N ASP A 70 30.22 1.61 7.13
CA ASP A 70 30.28 2.93 6.52
C ASP A 70 28.97 3.72 6.74
N VAL A 71 29.09 5.04 6.87
CA VAL A 71 27.95 5.92 7.12
C VAL A 71 26.93 5.82 5.97
N VAL A 72 27.40 5.68 4.73
CA VAL A 72 26.51 5.54 3.56
C VAL A 72 25.71 4.25 3.66
N SER A 73 26.35 3.11 3.92
CA SER A 73 25.69 1.82 4.12
C SER A 73 24.60 1.90 5.21
N LYS A 74 24.89 2.59 6.33
CA LYS A 74 23.92 2.77 7.43
C LYS A 74 22.70 3.57 6.99
N VAL A 75 22.91 4.66 6.25
CA VAL A 75 21.83 5.49 5.73
C VAL A 75 20.93 4.69 4.80
N PHE A 76 21.49 3.89 3.90
CA PHE A 76 20.69 3.03 3.00
C PHE A 76 19.85 2.01 3.77
N LEU A 77 20.39 1.37 4.81
CA LEU A 77 19.62 0.45 5.65
C LEU A 77 18.50 1.15 6.41
N ILE A 78 18.75 2.33 6.99
CA ILE A 78 17.73 3.12 7.68
C ILE A 78 16.62 3.53 6.71
N VAL A 79 16.97 4.01 5.52
CA VAL A 79 16.01 4.38 4.48
C VAL A 79 15.18 3.17 4.06
N ASN A 80 15.79 1.99 3.86
CA ASN A 80 15.05 0.76 3.55
C ASN A 80 14.06 0.39 4.66
N MET A 81 14.44 0.51 5.94
CA MET A 81 13.51 0.24 7.05
C MET A 81 12.30 1.19 7.07
N ILE A 82 12.52 2.47 6.77
CA ILE A 82 11.44 3.45 6.67
C ILE A 82 10.56 3.16 5.44
N LEU A 83 11.17 2.89 4.29
CA LEU A 83 10.48 2.57 3.04
C LEU A 83 9.64 1.31 3.14
N GLY A 84 10.16 0.27 3.79
CA GLY A 84 9.43 -0.96 4.07
C GLY A 84 8.13 -0.74 4.81
N ARG A 85 8.14 0.17 5.80
CA ARG A 85 6.94 0.49 6.60
C ARG A 85 5.87 1.25 5.81
N PHE A 86 6.18 1.91 4.70
CA PHE A 86 5.17 2.57 3.87
C PHE A 86 4.25 1.59 3.13
N GLU A 87 4.69 0.35 2.85
CA GLU A 87 3.87 -0.67 2.20
C GLU A 87 2.64 -1.06 3.02
N ILE A 88 2.76 -1.07 4.35
CA ILE A 88 1.67 -1.44 5.28
C ILE A 88 0.46 -0.49 5.11
N ILE A 89 0.69 0.79 4.81
CA ILE A 89 -0.38 1.78 4.60
C ILE A 89 -1.22 1.42 3.37
N ALA A 90 -0.59 0.95 2.28
CA ALA A 90 -1.29 0.52 1.07
C ALA A 90 -2.14 -0.74 1.33
N VAL A 91 -1.60 -1.71 2.09
CA VAL A 91 -2.34 -2.91 2.47
C VAL A 91 -3.56 -2.56 3.33
N ILE A 92 -3.40 -1.68 4.33
CA ILE A 92 -4.52 -1.22 5.16
C ILE A 92 -5.61 -0.55 4.32
N TYR A 93 -5.22 0.31 3.37
CA TYR A 93 -6.17 0.99 2.48
C TYR A 93 -7.04 0.00 1.68
N ILE A 94 -6.43 -1.04 1.11
CA ILE A 94 -7.14 -2.10 0.38
C ILE A 94 -8.16 -2.81 1.27
N PHE A 95 -7.80 -3.11 2.53
CA PHE A 95 -8.72 -3.75 3.47
C PHE A 95 -9.91 -2.87 3.87
N ILE A 96 -9.71 -1.55 3.99
CA ILE A 96 -10.76 -0.59 4.38
C ILE A 96 -11.76 -0.33 3.24
N GLU A 97 -11.29 -0.26 1.98
CA GLU A 97 -12.11 0.06 0.80
C GLU A 97 -13.26 -0.95 0.56
N ASN A 98 -13.22 -2.15 1.17
CA ASN A 98 -14.29 -3.15 1.05
C ASN A 98 -15.57 -2.87 1.86
N ARG A 99 -15.65 -1.76 2.60
CA ARG A 99 -16.89 -1.33 3.26
C ARG A 99 -17.75 -0.52 2.28
N LYS A 100 -18.55 -1.20 1.44
CA LYS A 100 -19.70 -0.52 0.80
C LYS A 100 -20.59 0.00 1.94
N ILE A 101 -20.62 1.32 2.16
CA ILE A 101 -21.56 1.93 3.09
C ILE A 101 -22.96 1.64 2.51
N PRO A 102 -23.79 0.78 3.16
CA PRO A 102 -25.12 0.53 2.65
C PRO A 102 -25.90 1.83 2.75
N ALA A 103 -26.35 2.35 1.60
CA ALA A 103 -27.18 3.53 1.49
C ALA A 103 -28.59 3.28 2.07
N ARG A 104 -28.67 2.98 3.37
CA ARG A 104 -29.93 2.70 4.08
C ARG A 104 -30.71 3.99 4.39
N GLY A 105 -30.08 5.16 4.28
CA GLY A 105 -30.71 6.48 4.50
C GLY A 105 -31.52 7.02 3.32
N SER A 106 -31.34 6.47 2.09
CA SER A 106 -32.01 6.99 0.88
C SER A 106 -33.52 6.65 0.84
N GLU A 107 -33.89 5.46 1.34
CA GLU A 107 -35.29 5.01 1.38
C GLU A 107 -36.14 5.83 2.37
N TYR A 108 -35.57 6.26 3.51
CA TYR A 108 -36.30 7.10 4.49
C TYR A 108 -36.69 8.46 3.92
N ILE A 109 -35.81 9.09 3.11
CA ILE A 109 -36.09 10.38 2.49
C ILE A 109 -37.18 10.26 1.43
N LYS A 110 -37.28 9.11 0.74
CA LYS A 110 -38.39 8.82 -0.19
C LYS A 110 -39.72 8.69 0.54
N HIS A 111 -39.77 7.92 1.64
CA HIS A 111 -41.01 7.74 2.39
C HIS A 111 -41.48 9.05 3.06
N LEU A 112 -40.56 9.90 3.53
CA LEU A 112 -40.90 11.21 4.10
C LEU A 112 -41.49 12.17 3.05
N HIS A 113 -40.92 12.22 1.84
CA HIS A 113 -41.44 13.07 0.77
C HIS A 113 -42.83 12.62 0.29
N ILE A 114 -43.09 11.30 0.24
CA ILE A 114 -44.40 10.75 -0.16
C ILE A 114 -45.47 11.07 0.89
N HIS A 115 -45.13 11.07 2.18
CA HIS A 115 -46.07 11.44 3.23
C HIS A 115 -46.35 12.95 3.26
N ASN A 116 -45.34 13.79 3.05
CA ASN A 116 -45.51 15.24 3.08
C ASN A 116 -46.36 15.76 1.89
N ASN A 117 -46.23 15.16 0.71
CA ASN A 117 -46.97 15.60 -0.48
C ASN A 117 -48.48 15.27 -0.39
N LYS A 118 -48.86 14.21 0.35
CA LYS A 118 -50.27 13.87 0.59
C LYS A 118 -51.00 14.88 1.48
N HIS A 119 -50.30 15.55 2.38
CA HIS A 119 -50.91 16.56 3.24
C HIS A 119 -51.12 17.90 2.53
N GLN A 120 -50.26 18.27 1.56
CA GLN A 120 -50.43 19.50 0.79
C GLN A 120 -51.62 19.45 -0.20
N ASP A 121 -51.91 18.27 -0.75
CA ASP A 121 -53.03 18.08 -1.70
C ASP A 121 -54.40 18.17 -1.01
N ASN A 122 -54.52 17.70 0.24
CA ASN A 122 -55.77 17.76 1.01
C ASN A 122 -56.11 19.14 1.59
N THR A 123 -55.18 20.09 1.60
CA THR A 123 -55.42 21.48 2.06
C THR A 123 -55.83 22.44 0.93
N LYS A 124 -55.86 21.99 -0.32
CA LYS A 124 -56.25 22.80 -1.50
C LYS A 124 -57.64 22.47 -2.06
N ARG A 125 -58.43 21.66 -1.36
CA ARG A 125 -59.84 21.38 -1.70
C ARG A 125 -60.79 22.05 -0.73
#